data_AF-A0AAN8K3E1-F1
#
_entry.id   AF-A0AAN8K3E1-F1
#
_cell.length_a   1.000
_cell.length_b   1.000
_cell.length_c   1.000
_cell.angle_alpha   90.00
_cell.angle_beta   90.00
_cell.angle_gamma   90.00
#
_symmetry.space_group_name_H-M   'P 1'
#
loop_
_entity.id
_entity.type
_entity.pdbx_description
1 polymer ?
#
loop_
_entity_poly.entity_id
_entity_poly.type
_entity_poly.pdbx_seq_one_letter_code
_entity_poly.pdbx_strand_id
1 'polypeptide(L)'
;MLETLFTPIVSYNTLQTLLTPIQRGGGSDTLQTLLRPIQRGGDSHTLQTSLRPIQRGGDSDTLQILLRPIQRGGDSDTLQILLRPIQRGGGSDTLQTLLRPRQRGGGSATLQILLRPIQRGGDSHTLHTLLRPRQRGGGSDTLQTLLRPIQRGGDSHTLQTLLRPIQRGGGSDTLQTLLRPIQRGGDSDTLQTLLRPIQRGGDSDTLQTLLRPIQRGGDSHTLQTL
;
A
#
# COMPACT_ATOMS: atom_id res chain seq x y z
N MET A 1 11.59 -22.69 3.14
CA MET A 1 12.34 -22.05 4.26
C MET A 1 11.87 -20.60 4.38
N LEU A 2 11.47 -20.17 5.58
CA LEU A 2 11.03 -18.80 5.87
C LEU A 2 12.16 -18.04 6.59
N GLU A 3 12.62 -16.93 6.02
CA GLU A 3 13.64 -16.08 6.64
C GLU A 3 13.02 -14.71 6.96
N THR A 4 13.04 -14.28 8.23
CA THR A 4 12.48 -13.00 8.69
C THR A 4 13.54 -12.17 9.38
N LEU A 5 13.91 -11.05 8.78
CA LEU A 5 14.75 -10.02 9.42
C LEU A 5 13.84 -8.94 10.02
N PHE A 6 13.85 -8.80 11.34
CA PHE A 6 13.16 -7.75 12.09
C PHE A 6 14.18 -6.87 12.81
N THR A 7 14.16 -5.56 12.54
CA THR A 7 15.05 -4.59 13.19
C THR A 7 14.22 -3.41 13.70
N PRO A 8 13.93 -3.34 15.01
CA PRO A 8 13.36 -2.15 15.62
C PRO A 8 14.48 -1.16 15.94
N ILE A 9 14.39 0.06 15.42
CA ILE A 9 15.25 1.18 15.83
C ILE A 9 14.35 2.20 16.52
N VAL A 10 14.72 2.56 17.75
CA VAL A 10 14.06 3.60 18.53
C VAL A 10 15.08 4.72 18.74
N SER A 11 14.81 5.88 18.17
CA SER A 11 15.46 7.15 18.51
C SER A 11 14.44 8.03 19.23
N TYR A 12 14.89 9.05 19.98
CA TYR A 12 14.09 9.82 20.94
C TYR A 12 12.67 10.23 20.45
N ASN A 13 12.45 10.42 19.13
CA ASN A 13 11.16 10.75 18.54
C ASN A 13 10.72 9.85 17.36
N THR A 14 11.43 8.77 17.03
CA THR A 14 11.14 7.93 15.85
C THR A 14 11.02 6.45 16.20
N LEU A 15 9.90 5.83 15.81
CA LEU A 15 9.72 4.38 15.84
C LEU A 15 9.84 3.85 14.41
N GLN A 16 10.88 3.07 14.14
CA GLN A 16 11.06 2.42 12.84
C GLN A 16 10.84 0.91 12.95
N THR A 17 9.98 0.37 12.09
CA THR A 17 9.76 -1.08 11.93
C THR A 17 10.13 -1.50 10.52
N LEU A 18 11.11 -2.39 10.41
CA LEU A 18 11.52 -3.02 9.14
C LEU A 18 11.31 -4.53 9.21
N LEU A 19 10.60 -5.08 8.23
CA LEU A 19 10.39 -6.53 8.11
C LEU A 19 10.57 -6.98 6.64
N THR A 20 11.32 -8.06 6.43
CA THR A 20 11.54 -8.65 5.09
C THR A 20 11.36 -10.17 5.14
N PRO A 21 10.13 -10.69 5.19
CA PRO A 21 9.90 -12.13 5.19
C PRO A 21 10.18 -12.68 3.78
N ILE A 22 10.93 -13.76 3.70
CA ILE A 22 11.27 -14.42 2.44
C ILE A 22 10.77 -15.86 2.50
N GLN A 23 9.92 -16.26 1.55
CA GLN A 23 9.55 -17.65 1.31
C GLN A 23 10.12 -18.13 -0.01
N ARG A 24 10.68 -19.34 0.03
CA ARG A 24 11.06 -20.13 -1.14
C ARG A 24 10.40 -21.50 -1.01
N GLY A 25 9.70 -21.94 -2.04
CA GLY A 25 9.04 -23.24 -2.08
C GLY A 25 8.72 -23.70 -3.51
N GLY A 26 7.93 -24.77 -3.60
CA GLY A 26 7.54 -25.42 -4.85
C GLY A 26 6.19 -26.11 -4.66
N GLY A 27 5.31 -26.05 -5.66
CA GLY A 27 3.91 -26.46 -5.56
C GLY A 27 2.98 -25.27 -5.26
N SER A 28 2.12 -25.41 -4.25
CA SER A 28 1.19 -24.35 -3.81
C SER A 28 1.61 -23.78 -2.46
N ASP A 29 1.97 -22.50 -2.43
CA ASP A 29 2.54 -21.85 -1.25
C ASP A 29 1.76 -20.58 -0.86
N THR A 30 1.56 -20.38 0.46
CA THR A 30 0.97 -19.15 1.00
C THR A 30 1.92 -18.45 1.98
N LEU A 31 2.31 -17.21 1.66
CA LEU A 31 3.02 -16.33 2.58
C LEU A 31 2.04 -15.33 3.20
N GLN A 32 1.88 -15.36 4.52
CA GLN A 32 1.08 -14.37 5.25
C GLN A 32 1.96 -13.46 6.10
N THR A 33 1.76 -12.15 6.02
CA THR A 33 2.44 -11.18 6.89
C THR A 33 1.45 -10.24 7.57
N LEU A 34 1.50 -10.20 8.90
CA LEU A 34 0.70 -9.31 9.74
C LEU A 34 1.62 -8.36 10.50
N LEU A 35 1.38 -7.05 10.41
CA LEU A 35 2.13 -6.06 11.18
C LEU A 35 1.20 -4.97 11.72
N ARG A 36 1.37 -4.63 13.01
CA ARG A 36 0.49 -3.70 13.74
C ARG A 36 1.31 -2.77 14.66
N PRO A 37 2.18 -1.91 14.10
CA PRO A 37 2.98 -1.03 14.93
C PRO A 37 2.10 0.07 15.52
N ILE A 38 2.34 0.40 16.78
CA ILE A 38 1.59 1.41 17.51
C ILE A 38 2.60 2.37 18.12
N GLN A 39 2.47 3.65 17.81
CA GLN A 39 3.20 4.71 18.48
C GLN A 39 2.22 5.65 19.18
N ARG A 40 2.57 6.02 20.41
CA ARG A 40 1.91 7.07 21.20
C ARG A 40 3.02 7.97 21.73
N GLY A 41 2.88 9.29 21.61
CA GLY A 41 3.97 10.20 21.99
C GLY A 41 3.51 11.64 22.22
N GLY A 42 4.44 12.44 22.77
CA GLY A 42 4.29 13.89 23.00
C GLY A 42 4.58 14.72 21.74
N ASP A 43 4.99 15.97 21.94
CA ASP A 43 4.90 17.12 21.02
C ASP A 43 5.25 16.86 19.54
N SER A 44 6.22 16.01 19.21
CA SER A 44 6.53 15.66 17.81
C SER A 44 7.13 14.27 17.65
N HIS A 45 6.54 13.41 16.81
CA HIS A 45 7.08 12.06 16.58
C HIS A 45 6.75 11.47 15.20
N THR A 46 7.60 10.52 14.78
CA THR A 46 7.51 9.85 13.48
C THR A 46 7.38 8.33 13.64
N LEU A 47 6.33 7.74 13.05
CA LEU A 47 6.18 6.30 12.90
C LEU A 47 6.53 5.89 11.47
N GLN A 48 7.60 5.13 11.30
CA GLN A 48 7.98 4.56 10.01
C GLN A 48 7.79 3.04 10.00
N THR A 49 7.08 2.54 8.99
CA THR A 49 6.91 1.10 8.77
C THR A 49 7.31 0.73 7.36
N SER A 50 8.29 -0.16 7.22
CA SER A 50 8.75 -0.71 5.95
C SER A 50 8.60 -2.22 5.95
N LEU A 51 7.83 -2.75 4.99
CA LEU A 51 7.59 -4.18 4.83
C LEU A 51 7.89 -4.60 3.38
N ARG A 52 8.75 -5.61 3.21
CA ARG A 52 9.24 -6.07 1.90
C ARG A 52 9.20 -7.60 1.79
N PRO A 53 8.00 -8.22 1.78
CA PRO A 53 7.85 -9.65 1.65
C PRO A 53 8.27 -10.11 0.26
N ILE A 54 8.92 -11.26 0.20
CA ILE A 54 9.39 -11.86 -1.05
C ILE A 54 8.94 -13.31 -1.07
N GLN A 55 8.10 -13.66 -2.05
CA GLN A 55 7.74 -15.05 -2.34
C GLN A 55 8.35 -15.46 -3.68
N ARG A 56 8.93 -16.66 -3.73
CA ARG A 56 9.55 -17.24 -4.92
C ARG A 56 9.22 -18.73 -5.06
N GLY A 57 8.81 -19.12 -6.25
CA GLY A 57 8.63 -20.51 -6.65
C GLY A 57 7.28 -21.07 -6.20
N GLY A 58 6.63 -21.79 -7.11
CA GLY A 58 5.29 -22.35 -6.96
C GLY A 58 4.55 -22.34 -8.30
N ASP A 59 3.66 -23.31 -8.52
CA ASP A 59 2.70 -23.31 -9.62
C ASP A 59 1.48 -22.45 -9.26
N SER A 60 1.21 -22.27 -7.96
CA SER A 60 0.10 -21.45 -7.45
C SER A 60 0.45 -20.80 -6.11
N ASP A 61 0.87 -19.53 -6.15
CA ASP A 61 1.35 -18.79 -4.99
C ASP A 61 0.37 -17.71 -4.51
N THR A 62 0.21 -17.61 -3.20
CA THR A 62 -0.59 -16.55 -2.57
C THR A 62 0.20 -15.76 -1.53
N LEU A 63 0.40 -14.47 -1.78
CA LEU A 63 1.01 -13.53 -0.84
C LEU A 63 -0.06 -12.62 -0.20
N GLN A 64 -0.31 -12.78 1.11
CA GLN A 64 -1.27 -11.97 1.86
C GLN A 64 -0.58 -11.05 2.87
N ILE A 65 -0.89 -9.77 2.82
CA ILE A 65 -0.29 -8.76 3.68
C ILE A 65 -1.38 -7.94 4.38
N LEU A 66 -1.33 -7.91 5.70
CA LEU A 66 -2.17 -7.07 6.54
C LEU A 66 -1.31 -6.12 7.38
N LEU A 67 -1.41 -4.82 7.11
CA LEU A 67 -0.68 -3.78 7.82
C LEU A 67 -1.65 -2.75 8.44
N ARG A 68 -1.55 -2.56 9.76
CA ARG A 68 -2.46 -1.69 10.54
C ARG A 68 -1.70 -0.78 11.52
N PRO A 69 -0.90 0.17 11.03
CA PRO A 69 -0.15 1.08 11.88
C PRO A 69 -1.08 2.10 12.52
N ILE A 70 -0.80 2.45 13.77
CA ILE A 70 -1.57 3.42 14.54
C ILE A 70 -0.60 4.42 15.16
N GLN A 71 -0.79 5.70 14.87
CA GLN A 71 -0.10 6.80 15.51
C GLN A 71 -1.10 7.73 16.20
N ARG A 72 -0.76 8.17 17.43
CA ARG A 72 -1.57 9.11 18.22
C ARG A 72 -0.67 10.03 19.04
N GLY A 73 -0.89 11.34 18.96
CA GLY A 73 -0.28 12.33 19.85
C GLY A 73 0.20 13.57 19.08
N GLY A 74 1.00 14.41 19.74
CA GLY A 74 1.82 15.45 19.10
C GLY A 74 1.11 16.66 18.49
N ASP A 75 1.85 17.76 18.47
CA ASP A 75 1.57 18.95 17.68
C ASP A 75 2.04 18.78 16.24
N SER A 76 3.01 17.89 15.98
CA SER A 76 3.52 17.58 14.64
C SER A 76 3.84 16.09 14.49
N ASP A 77 2.99 15.38 13.78
CA ASP A 77 3.05 13.92 13.65
C ASP A 77 3.27 13.47 12.20
N THR A 78 4.17 12.52 11.99
CA THR A 78 4.37 11.91 10.66
C THR A 78 4.27 10.38 10.70
N LEU A 79 3.33 9.82 9.92
CA LEU A 79 3.19 8.39 9.69
C LEU A 79 3.65 8.04 8.26
N GLN A 80 4.73 7.27 8.13
CA GLN A 80 5.24 6.81 6.83
C GLN A 80 5.15 5.30 6.69
N ILE A 81 4.56 4.85 5.59
CA ILE A 81 4.42 3.43 5.28
C ILE A 81 5.01 3.14 3.91
N LEU A 82 5.96 2.20 3.89
CA LEU A 82 6.54 1.65 2.68
C LEU A 82 6.22 0.15 2.60
N LEU A 83 5.47 -0.26 1.58
CA LEU A 83 5.17 -1.67 1.33
C LEU A 83 5.61 -2.05 -0.07
N ARG A 84 6.55 -3.00 -0.17
CA ARG A 84 7.17 -3.43 -1.43
C ARG A 84 7.19 -4.95 -1.57
N PRO A 85 6.02 -5.59 -1.70
CA PRO A 85 5.96 -7.02 -1.87
C PRO A 85 6.45 -7.42 -3.26
N ILE A 86 7.16 -8.54 -3.33
CA ILE A 86 7.66 -9.12 -4.56
C ILE A 86 7.22 -10.58 -4.61
N GLN A 87 6.49 -10.93 -5.66
CA GLN A 87 6.14 -12.31 -5.96
C GLN A 87 6.78 -12.71 -7.30
N ARG A 88 7.29 -13.93 -7.35
CA ARG A 88 7.88 -14.54 -8.55
C ARG A 88 7.45 -16.01 -8.59
N GLY A 89 6.43 -16.33 -9.37
CA GLY A 89 5.89 -17.68 -9.48
C GLY A 89 5.74 -18.18 -10.91
N GLY A 90 5.23 -19.40 -11.03
CA GLY A 90 4.77 -20.04 -12.26
C GLY A 90 3.26 -19.85 -12.42
N GLY A 91 2.51 -20.92 -12.70
CA GLY A 91 1.14 -20.89 -13.24
C GLY A 91 0.20 -19.75 -12.78
N SER A 92 -0.05 -19.57 -11.48
CA SER A 92 -1.01 -18.58 -10.97
C SER A 92 -0.58 -17.87 -9.69
N ASP A 93 -0.41 -16.55 -9.77
CA ASP A 93 0.09 -15.72 -8.68
C ASP A 93 -0.96 -14.74 -8.15
N THR A 94 -1.32 -14.85 -6.87
CA THR A 94 -2.23 -13.93 -6.18
C THR A 94 -1.53 -13.10 -5.10
N LEU A 95 -1.60 -11.78 -5.22
CA LEU A 95 -1.12 -10.84 -4.20
C LEU A 95 -2.29 -10.05 -3.61
N GLN A 96 -2.49 -10.20 -2.30
CA GLN A 96 -3.53 -9.48 -1.55
C GLN A 96 -2.89 -8.55 -0.52
N THR A 97 -3.18 -7.25 -0.62
CA THR A 97 -2.69 -6.24 0.33
C THR A 97 -3.86 -5.50 0.98
N LEU A 98 -3.92 -5.55 2.30
CA LEU A 98 -4.83 -4.77 3.13
C LEU A 98 -4.05 -3.80 4.03
N LEU A 99 -4.22 -2.51 3.79
CA LEU A 99 -3.56 -1.44 4.54
C LEU A 99 -4.58 -0.53 5.21
N ARG A 100 -4.55 -0.47 6.56
CA ARG A 100 -5.52 0.31 7.37
C ARG A 100 -4.82 1.21 8.40
N PRO A 101 -4.07 2.22 7.95
CA PRO A 101 -3.36 3.11 8.85
C PRO A 101 -4.31 4.09 9.51
N ARG A 102 -4.01 4.44 10.76
CA ARG A 102 -4.76 5.44 11.52
C ARG A 102 -3.78 6.41 12.17
N GLN A 103 -3.95 7.69 11.88
CA GLN A 103 -3.19 8.76 12.51
C GLN A 103 -4.15 9.74 13.17
N ARG A 104 -3.80 10.20 14.36
CA ARG A 104 -4.50 11.27 15.07
C ARG A 104 -3.46 12.24 15.66
N GLY A 105 -3.40 13.45 15.11
CA GLY A 105 -2.54 14.54 15.57
C GLY A 105 -3.33 15.70 16.17
N GLY A 106 -2.66 16.60 16.89
CA GLY A 106 -3.21 17.83 17.45
C GLY A 106 -3.05 19.03 16.51
N GLY A 107 -1.82 19.36 16.11
CA GLY A 107 -1.48 20.50 15.26
C GLY A 107 -1.42 20.14 13.77
N SER A 108 -0.29 19.63 13.30
CA SER A 108 -0.09 19.14 11.94
C SER A 108 0.08 17.62 11.93
N ALA A 109 -0.57 16.95 10.97
CA ALA A 109 -0.33 15.55 10.72
C ALA A 109 -0.03 15.29 9.24
N THR A 110 0.95 14.42 8.99
CA THR A 110 1.29 13.92 7.66
C THR A 110 1.20 12.40 7.62
N LEU A 111 0.36 11.87 6.74
CA LEU A 111 0.23 10.45 6.45
C LEU A 111 0.73 10.16 5.04
N GLN A 112 1.81 9.41 4.90
CA GLN A 112 2.37 9.01 3.61
C GLN A 112 2.35 7.49 3.44
N ILE A 113 1.75 7.04 2.34
CA ILE A 113 1.73 5.62 1.95
C ILE A 113 2.38 5.46 0.59
N LEU A 114 3.37 4.58 0.53
CA LEU A 114 3.96 4.09 -0.71
C LEU A 114 3.80 2.57 -0.81
N LEU A 115 2.97 2.11 -1.75
CA LEU A 115 2.75 0.71 -2.05
C LEU A 115 3.26 0.39 -3.47
N ARG A 116 4.23 -0.51 -3.58
CA ARG A 116 4.88 -0.88 -4.85
C ARG A 116 4.98 -2.41 -5.00
N PRO A 117 3.85 -3.09 -5.21
CA PRO A 117 3.86 -4.52 -5.41
C PRO A 117 4.42 -4.85 -6.79
N ILE A 118 5.17 -5.94 -6.87
CA ILE A 118 5.77 -6.43 -8.11
C ILE A 118 5.45 -7.91 -8.21
N GLN A 119 4.78 -8.32 -9.29
CA GLN A 119 4.64 -9.72 -9.66
C GLN A 119 5.34 -9.96 -11.00
N ARG A 120 5.97 -11.12 -11.17
CA ARG A 120 6.74 -11.48 -12.37
C ARG A 120 6.70 -12.98 -12.64
N GLY A 121 6.51 -13.34 -13.91
CA GLY A 121 6.51 -14.74 -14.36
C GLY A 121 5.18 -15.43 -14.07
N GLY A 122 4.92 -16.58 -14.70
CA GLY A 122 3.63 -17.25 -14.55
C GLY A 122 2.57 -16.84 -15.54
N ASP A 123 1.56 -17.68 -15.75
CA ASP A 123 0.56 -17.50 -16.80
C ASP A 123 -0.52 -16.50 -16.39
N SER A 124 -0.85 -16.43 -15.11
CA SER A 124 -1.92 -15.58 -14.59
C SER A 124 -1.52 -14.84 -13.31
N HIS A 125 -1.79 -13.54 -13.28
CA HIS A 125 -1.51 -12.68 -12.13
C HIS A 125 -2.75 -11.95 -11.64
N THR A 126 -3.01 -12.05 -10.34
CA THR A 126 -4.06 -11.29 -9.68
C THR A 126 -3.50 -10.44 -8.56
N LEU A 127 -3.83 -9.16 -8.56
CA LEU A 127 -3.47 -8.21 -7.52
C LEU A 127 -4.69 -7.53 -6.94
N HIS A 128 -4.97 -7.79 -5.66
CA HIS A 128 -6.01 -7.10 -4.90
C HIS A 128 -5.39 -6.17 -3.88
N THR A 129 -5.77 -4.90 -3.94
CA THR A 129 -5.28 -3.88 -3.01
C THR A 129 -6.43 -3.12 -2.37
N LEU A 130 -6.48 -3.13 -1.03
CA LEU A 130 -7.43 -2.36 -0.23
C LEU A 130 -6.69 -1.41 0.70
N LEU A 131 -6.78 -0.10 0.43
CA LEU A 131 -6.23 0.96 1.28
C LEU A 131 -7.35 1.75 1.93
N ARG A 132 -7.30 1.86 3.26
CA ARG A 132 -8.26 2.63 4.05
C ARG A 132 -7.56 3.53 5.06
N PRO A 133 -6.75 4.50 4.61
CA PRO A 133 -6.13 5.45 5.53
C PRO A 133 -7.17 6.31 6.21
N ARG A 134 -6.95 6.56 7.50
CA ARG A 134 -7.74 7.47 8.31
C ARG A 134 -6.81 8.43 9.01
N GLN A 135 -6.96 9.72 8.71
CA GLN A 135 -6.25 10.80 9.37
C GLN A 135 -7.25 11.72 10.07
N ARG A 136 -6.85 12.22 11.24
CA ARG A 136 -7.54 13.29 11.94
C ARG A 136 -6.51 14.23 12.55
N GLY A 137 -6.60 15.53 12.29
CA GLY A 137 -5.79 16.58 12.89
C GLY A 137 -6.63 17.80 13.26
N GLY A 138 -5.99 18.79 13.86
CA GLY A 138 -6.62 20.05 14.27
C GLY A 138 -6.22 21.26 13.43
N GLY A 139 -5.02 21.25 12.83
CA GLY A 139 -4.47 22.33 12.02
C GLY A 139 -4.29 21.93 10.55
N SER A 140 -3.04 21.71 10.12
CA SER A 140 -2.70 21.39 8.72
C SER A 140 -2.45 19.90 8.53
N ASP A 141 -3.29 19.26 7.72
CA ASP A 141 -3.25 17.81 7.50
C ASP A 141 -2.93 17.46 6.04
N THR A 142 -1.99 16.53 5.85
CA THR A 142 -1.66 15.99 4.52
C THR A 142 -1.74 14.47 4.49
N LEU A 143 -2.61 13.93 3.63
CA LEU A 143 -2.70 12.50 3.32
C LEU A 143 -2.25 12.26 1.89
N GLN A 144 -1.12 11.57 1.72
CA GLN A 144 -0.58 11.18 0.42
C GLN A 144 -0.55 9.66 0.27
N THR A 145 -1.15 9.17 -0.82
CA THR A 145 -1.14 7.76 -1.19
C THR A 145 -0.56 7.58 -2.59
N LEU A 146 0.52 6.80 -2.70
CA LEU A 146 1.13 6.40 -3.97
C LEU A 146 1.09 4.89 -4.12
N LEU A 147 0.38 4.42 -5.14
CA LEU A 147 0.27 3.01 -5.51
C LEU A 147 0.85 2.78 -6.91
N ARG A 148 1.86 1.90 -7.00
CA ARG A 148 2.59 1.60 -8.25
C ARG A 148 2.75 0.10 -8.45
N PRO A 149 1.67 -0.63 -8.74
CA PRO A 149 1.74 -2.06 -9.01
C PRO A 149 2.42 -2.28 -10.36
N ILE A 150 3.23 -3.33 -10.42
CA ILE A 150 3.92 -3.75 -11.64
C ILE A 150 3.67 -5.25 -11.81
N GLN A 151 3.01 -5.63 -12.89
CA GLN A 151 2.85 -7.01 -13.34
C GLN A 151 3.64 -7.19 -14.64
N ARG A 152 4.35 -8.31 -14.79
CA ARG A 152 5.18 -8.59 -15.97
C ARG A 152 5.17 -10.07 -16.34
N GLY A 153 4.90 -10.37 -17.60
CA GLY A 153 4.87 -11.72 -18.16
C GLY A 153 3.57 -12.46 -17.83
N GLY A 154 3.35 -13.61 -18.46
CA GLY A 154 2.07 -14.33 -18.39
C GLY A 154 1.09 -13.89 -19.47
N ASP A 155 -0.03 -14.59 -19.51
CA ASP A 155 -1.10 -14.45 -20.51
C ASP A 155 -2.23 -13.56 -19.98
N SER A 156 -2.36 -13.43 -18.65
CA SER A 156 -3.45 -12.68 -18.03
C SER A 156 -3.03 -11.87 -16.80
N HIS A 157 -3.51 -10.62 -16.74
CA HIS A 157 -3.29 -9.74 -15.60
C HIS A 157 -4.59 -9.13 -15.09
N THR A 158 -4.85 -9.30 -13.79
CA THR A 158 -5.94 -8.63 -13.09
C THR A 158 -5.40 -7.75 -11.98
N LEU A 159 -5.79 -6.48 -11.99
CA LEU A 159 -5.54 -5.51 -10.94
C LEU A 159 -6.87 -4.96 -10.41
N GLN A 160 -7.15 -5.18 -9.14
CA GLN A 160 -8.29 -4.58 -8.45
C GLN A 160 -7.80 -3.73 -7.27
N THR A 161 -8.17 -2.46 -7.29
CA THR A 161 -7.77 -1.48 -6.29
C THR A 161 -8.98 -0.80 -5.67
N LEU A 162 -9.08 -0.83 -4.35
CA LEU A 162 -10.06 -0.05 -3.57
C LEU A 162 -9.33 0.91 -2.63
N LEU A 163 -9.50 2.21 -2.89
CA LEU A 163 -8.92 3.30 -2.09
C LEU A 163 -10.04 4.06 -1.39
N ARG A 164 -10.00 4.11 -0.06
CA ARG A 164 -10.97 4.83 0.77
C ARG A 164 -10.28 5.72 1.80
N PRO A 165 -9.55 6.76 1.35
CA PRO A 165 -8.93 7.70 2.26
C PRO A 165 -9.99 8.52 2.98
N ILE A 166 -9.82 8.69 4.28
CA ILE A 166 -10.67 9.55 5.11
C ILE A 166 -9.75 10.51 5.85
N GLN A 167 -9.96 11.80 5.62
CA GLN A 167 -9.26 12.88 6.29
C GLN A 167 -10.28 13.76 7.01
N ARG A 168 -9.91 14.24 8.21
CA ARG A 168 -10.71 15.16 9.00
C ARG A 168 -9.80 16.17 9.70
N GLY A 169 -9.78 17.42 9.25
CA GLY A 169 -8.97 18.47 9.82
C GLY A 169 -9.78 19.68 10.29
N GLY A 170 -9.06 20.73 10.68
CA GLY A 170 -9.64 22.00 11.12
C GLY A 170 -9.16 23.21 10.33
N GLY A 171 -7.94 23.16 9.79
CA GLY A 171 -7.32 24.28 9.04
C GLY A 171 -7.19 24.01 7.54
N SER A 172 -6.02 23.54 7.11
CA SER A 172 -5.71 23.28 5.70
C SER A 172 -5.48 21.80 5.46
N ASP A 173 -6.32 21.20 4.62
CA ASP A 173 -6.31 19.75 4.39
C ASP A 173 -5.97 19.43 2.93
N THR A 174 -4.96 18.58 2.74
CA THR A 174 -4.55 18.08 1.42
C THR A 174 -4.64 16.56 1.34
N LEU A 175 -5.49 16.05 0.46
CA LEU A 175 -5.60 14.63 0.13
C LEU A 175 -5.11 14.40 -1.31
N GLN A 176 -3.99 13.70 -1.46
CA GLN A 176 -3.45 13.32 -2.76
C GLN A 176 -3.38 11.80 -2.93
N THR A 177 -3.90 11.31 -4.05
CA THR A 177 -3.85 9.90 -4.41
C THR A 177 -3.31 9.74 -5.82
N LEU A 178 -2.24 8.96 -5.97
CA LEU A 178 -1.61 8.66 -7.25
C LEU A 178 -1.56 7.14 -7.46
N LEU A 179 -2.20 6.67 -8.52
CA LEU A 179 -2.20 5.28 -8.97
C LEU A 179 -1.51 5.17 -10.33
N ARG A 180 -0.42 4.41 -10.40
CA ARG A 180 0.38 4.21 -11.62
C ARG A 180 0.65 2.73 -11.88
N PRO A 181 -0.36 1.98 -12.32
CA PRO A 181 -0.21 0.58 -12.63
C PRO A 181 0.54 0.38 -13.94
N ILE A 182 1.38 -0.64 -13.97
CA ILE A 182 2.14 -1.04 -15.15
C ILE A 182 1.92 -2.52 -15.36
N GLN A 183 1.29 -2.88 -16.47
CA GLN A 183 1.12 -4.25 -16.96
C GLN A 183 1.95 -4.39 -18.25
N ARG A 184 2.71 -5.48 -18.37
CA ARG A 184 3.60 -5.73 -19.52
C ARG A 184 3.63 -7.22 -19.85
N GLY A 185 3.23 -7.56 -21.06
CA GLY A 185 2.90 -8.96 -21.39
C GLY A 185 1.47 -9.28 -20.95
N GLY A 186 0.94 -10.39 -21.44
CA GLY A 186 -0.46 -10.76 -21.29
C GLY A 186 -1.23 -10.57 -22.58
N ASP A 187 -2.08 -11.54 -22.93
CA ASP A 187 -3.10 -11.44 -23.98
C ASP A 187 -4.32 -10.64 -23.47
N SER A 188 -4.53 -10.63 -22.16
CA SER A 188 -5.68 -9.99 -21.50
C SER A 188 -5.30 -9.24 -20.22
N ASP A 189 -5.50 -7.91 -20.22
CA ASP A 189 -5.29 -7.05 -19.04
C ASP A 189 -6.60 -6.45 -18.51
N THR A 190 -6.88 -6.64 -17.23
CA THR A 190 -7.99 -6.00 -16.51
C THR A 190 -7.48 -5.12 -15.39
N LEU A 191 -7.95 -3.88 -15.35
CA LEU A 191 -7.72 -2.91 -14.28
C LEU A 191 -9.05 -2.35 -13.80
N GLN A 192 -9.37 -2.60 -12.53
CA GLN A 192 -10.51 -2.02 -11.84
C GLN A 192 -10.05 -1.19 -10.63
N THR A 193 -10.46 0.08 -10.59
CA THR A 193 -10.18 0.98 -9.47
C THR A 193 -11.49 1.55 -8.92
N LEU A 194 -11.65 1.51 -7.61
CA LEU A 194 -12.71 2.22 -6.89
C LEU A 194 -12.08 3.19 -5.89
N LEU A 195 -12.36 4.49 -6.04
CA LEU A 195 -11.78 5.56 -5.23
C LEU A 195 -12.88 6.37 -4.53
N ARG A 196 -12.92 6.29 -3.19
CA ARG A 196 -13.94 6.96 -2.37
C ARG A 196 -13.30 7.84 -1.29
N PRO A 197 -12.71 8.98 -1.66
CA PRO A 197 -12.14 9.92 -0.71
C PRO A 197 -13.24 10.60 0.09
N ILE A 198 -12.97 10.83 1.37
CA ILE A 198 -13.81 11.63 2.26
C ILE A 198 -12.89 12.62 2.97
N GLN A 199 -13.12 13.91 2.75
CA GLN A 199 -12.45 15.00 3.43
C GLN A 199 -13.52 15.82 4.16
N ARG A 200 -13.24 16.25 5.40
CA ARG A 200 -14.19 17.01 6.22
C ARG A 200 -13.46 17.93 7.19
N GLY A 201 -13.87 19.19 7.20
CA GLY A 201 -13.34 20.17 8.14
C GLY A 201 -11.99 20.67 7.66
N GLY A 202 -11.92 21.99 7.54
CA GLY A 202 -10.85 22.72 6.90
C GLY A 202 -11.42 24.02 6.34
N ASP A 203 -10.73 25.12 6.60
CA ASP A 203 -10.99 26.40 5.95
C ASP A 203 -10.54 26.34 4.48
N SER A 204 -9.62 25.43 4.15
CA SER A 204 -9.16 25.16 2.78
C SER A 204 -8.91 23.68 2.54
N ASP A 205 -9.56 23.12 1.52
CA ASP A 205 -9.51 21.70 1.17
C ASP A 205 -8.97 21.50 -0.25
N THR A 206 -7.90 20.71 -0.39
CA THR A 206 -7.37 20.26 -1.67
C THR A 206 -7.48 18.74 -1.81
N LEU A 207 -8.18 18.28 -2.84
CA LEU A 207 -8.28 16.87 -3.20
C LEU A 207 -7.72 16.67 -4.61
N GLN A 208 -6.70 15.82 -4.75
CA GLN A 208 -6.13 15.46 -6.05
C GLN A 208 -6.05 13.95 -6.22
N THR A 209 -6.54 13.46 -7.34
CA THR A 209 -6.52 12.05 -7.71
C THR A 209 -5.97 11.92 -9.12
N LEU A 210 -4.98 11.05 -9.30
CA LEU A 210 -4.35 10.83 -10.59
C LEU A 210 -4.17 9.33 -10.84
N LEU A 211 -4.74 8.86 -11.94
CA LEU A 211 -4.62 7.50 -12.44
C LEU A 211 -3.85 7.53 -13.77
N ARG A 212 -2.71 6.83 -13.85
CA ARG A 212 -1.87 6.74 -15.05
C ARG A 212 -1.49 5.29 -15.34
N PRO A 213 -2.39 4.51 -15.97
CA PRO A 213 -2.10 3.13 -16.36
C PRO A 213 -1.13 3.10 -17.53
N ILE A 214 -0.29 2.07 -17.56
CA ILE A 214 0.55 1.73 -18.70
C ILE A 214 0.35 0.24 -18.96
N GLN A 215 -0.27 -0.09 -20.07
CA GLN A 215 -0.43 -1.45 -20.58
C GLN A 215 0.42 -1.60 -21.85
N ARG A 216 1.12 -2.73 -22.00
CA ARG A 216 1.98 -3.01 -23.16
C ARG A 216 1.96 -4.52 -23.46
N GLY A 217 1.55 -4.88 -24.67
CA GLY A 217 1.28 -6.26 -25.07
C GLY A 217 -0.21 -6.59 -24.93
N GLY A 218 -0.69 -7.61 -25.63
CA GLY A 218 -2.04 -8.16 -25.50
C GLY A 218 -3.06 -7.74 -26.55
N ASP A 219 -4.01 -8.64 -26.78
CA ASP A 219 -5.11 -8.47 -27.74
C ASP A 219 -6.30 -7.72 -27.11
N SER A 220 -6.40 -7.71 -25.78
CA SER A 220 -7.52 -7.10 -25.07
C SER A 220 -7.16 -6.38 -23.76
N HIS A 221 -7.79 -5.21 -23.54
CA HIS A 221 -7.58 -4.36 -22.37
C HIS A 221 -8.91 -3.83 -21.82
N THR A 222 -9.12 -3.98 -20.51
CA THR A 222 -10.26 -3.40 -19.79
C THR A 222 -9.79 -2.46 -18.68
N LEU A 223 -10.27 -1.22 -18.70
CA LEU A 223 -10.04 -0.21 -17.68
C LEU A 223 -11.39 0.25 -17.11
N GLN A 224 -11.62 0.01 -15.82
CA GLN A 224 -12.79 0.51 -15.10
C GLN A 224 -12.35 1.34 -13.90
N THR A 225 -12.89 2.56 -13.78
CA THR A 225 -12.65 3.45 -12.63
C THR A 225 -13.99 3.97 -12.11
N LEU A 226 -14.23 3.84 -10.80
CA LEU A 226 -15.42 4.25 -10.06
C LEU A 226 -15.03 5.10 -8.84
#